data_AF-A0A2I1GS85-F1
#
_entry.id   AF-A0A2I1GS85-F1
#
_cell.length_a   1.000
_cell.length_b   1.000
_cell.length_c   1.000
_cell.angle_alpha   90.00
_cell.angle_beta   90.00
_cell.angle_gamma   90.00
#
_symmetry.space_group_name_H-M   'P 1'
#
loop_
_entity.id
_entity.type
_entity.pdbx_description
1 polymer ?
#
loop_
_entity_poly.entity_id
_entity_poly.type
_entity_poly.pdbx_seq_one_letter_code
_entity_poly.pdbx_strand_id
1 'polypeptide(L)'
;MYYRAFLGFETTYIDDFAKTLKEFKRFQLEEYEKKHLDKDMLFPTGRVGIGIRDETKRIGANLYKDILMDTAAFTIKKGGEITKIMLEAILLQYREKSAVNDTAVEELKKTKDELEL
;
A
#
# COMPACT_ATOMS: atom_id res chain seq x y z
N MET A 1 -1.32 -8.68 12.04
CA MET A 1 -2.36 -8.18 11.11
C MET A 1 -1.82 -8.03 9.69
N TYR A 2 -0.65 -7.39 9.49
CA TYR A 2 -0.04 -7.14 8.17
C TYR A 2 0.31 -8.38 7.34
N TYR A 3 0.80 -9.46 7.98
CA TYR A 3 1.12 -10.71 7.28
C TYR A 3 -0.09 -11.39 6.63
N ARG A 4 -1.31 -11.17 7.15
CA ARG A 4 -2.55 -11.68 6.54
C ARG A 4 -2.93 -10.94 5.26
N ALA A 5 -2.61 -9.65 5.15
CA ALA A 5 -2.81 -8.89 3.92
C ALA A 5 -1.91 -9.41 2.78
N PHE A 6 -0.69 -9.84 3.11
CA PHE A 6 0.19 -10.52 2.15
C PHE A 6 -0.24 -11.96 1.86
N LEU A 7 -0.68 -12.73 2.86
CA LEU A 7 -1.15 -14.12 2.64
C LEU A 7 -2.43 -14.19 1.79
N GLY A 8 -3.30 -13.19 1.88
CA GLY A 8 -4.46 -13.08 1.00
C GLY A 8 -4.12 -12.69 -0.44
N PHE A 9 -2.87 -12.28 -0.71
CA PHE A 9 -2.49 -11.76 -2.02
C PHE A 9 -2.54 -12.84 -3.11
N GLU A 10 -2.02 -14.03 -2.79
CA GLU A 10 -2.03 -15.19 -3.69
C GLU A 10 -3.46 -15.60 -4.03
N THR A 11 -4.29 -15.83 -3.01
CA THR A 11 -5.66 -16.31 -3.20
C THR A 11 -6.62 -15.26 -3.77
N THR A 12 -6.35 -13.96 -3.59
CA THR A 12 -7.28 -12.90 -4.01
C THR A 12 -6.90 -12.27 -5.33
N TYR A 13 -5.60 -12.11 -5.62
CA TYR A 13 -5.15 -11.35 -6.79
C TYR A 13 -4.42 -12.21 -7.82
N ILE A 14 -3.57 -13.16 -7.38
CA ILE A 14 -2.83 -14.01 -8.33
C ILE A 14 -3.77 -14.91 -9.13
N ASP A 15 -4.81 -15.48 -8.51
CA ASP A 15 -5.81 -16.29 -9.20
C ASP A 15 -6.58 -15.49 -10.27
N ASP A 16 -6.93 -14.23 -9.98
CA ASP A 16 -7.58 -13.33 -10.94
C ASP A 16 -6.66 -12.98 -12.12
N PHE A 17 -5.38 -12.73 -11.86
CA PHE A 17 -4.39 -12.51 -12.93
C PHE A 17 -4.17 -13.75 -13.78
N ALA A 18 -4.05 -14.92 -13.15
CA ALA A 18 -3.89 -16.21 -13.83
C ALA A 18 -5.10 -16.50 -14.73
N LYS A 19 -6.32 -16.23 -14.25
CA LYS A 19 -7.54 -16.36 -15.04
C LYS A 19 -7.55 -15.40 -16.23
N THR A 20 -7.13 -14.15 -16.03
CA THR A 20 -7.05 -13.14 -17.09
C THR A 20 -6.06 -13.54 -18.19
N LEU A 21 -4.90 -14.08 -17.80
CA LEU A 21 -3.90 -14.64 -18.72
C LEU A 21 -4.43 -15.87 -19.47
N LYS A 22 -5.20 -16.73 -18.81
CA LYS A 22 -5.78 -17.95 -19.41
C LYS A 22 -6.92 -17.63 -20.38
N GLU A 23 -7.77 -16.66 -20.05
CA GLU A 23 -8.91 -16.26 -20.87
C GLU A 23 -8.55 -15.30 -22.00
N PHE A 24 -7.31 -14.79 -22.06
CA PHE A 24 -6.89 -13.78 -23.04
C PHE A 24 -7.85 -12.58 -23.10
N LYS A 25 -8.32 -12.15 -21.93
CA LYS A 25 -9.15 -10.95 -21.83
C LYS A 25 -8.32 -9.81 -21.27
N ARG A 26 -8.58 -8.62 -21.78
CA ARG A 26 -7.89 -7.43 -21.31
C ARG A 26 -8.29 -7.12 -19.87
N PHE A 27 -7.29 -6.94 -19.02
CA PHE A 27 -7.48 -6.55 -17.64
C PHE A 27 -7.91 -5.08 -17.58
N GLN A 28 -9.08 -4.78 -17.01
CA GLN A 28 -9.53 -3.41 -16.79
C GLN A 28 -8.89 -2.88 -15.50
N LEU A 29 -7.63 -2.44 -15.61
CA LEU A 29 -6.81 -2.04 -14.45
C LEU A 29 -7.50 -1.00 -13.57
N GLU A 30 -8.10 0.04 -14.17
CA GLU A 30 -8.75 1.11 -13.41
C GLU A 30 -9.90 0.59 -12.54
N GLU A 31 -10.78 -0.23 -13.09
CA GLU A 31 -11.92 -0.81 -12.37
C GLU A 31 -11.46 -1.80 -11.30
N TYR A 32 -10.40 -2.55 -11.59
CA TYR A 32 -9.83 -3.46 -10.61
C TYR A 32 -9.18 -2.72 -9.45
N GLU A 33 -8.45 -1.63 -9.73
CA GLU A 33 -7.88 -0.76 -8.70
C GLU A 33 -8.97 -0.11 -7.85
N LYS A 34 -10.05 0.40 -8.44
CA LYS A 34 -11.19 0.97 -7.68
C LYS A 34 -11.82 -0.03 -6.71
N LYS A 35 -11.80 -1.32 -7.05
CA LYS A 35 -12.40 -2.39 -6.24
C LYS A 35 -11.48 -2.89 -5.13
N HIS A 36 -10.17 -2.85 -5.34
CA HIS A 36 -9.20 -3.55 -4.49
C HIS A 36 -8.14 -2.65 -3.84
N LEU A 37 -8.07 -1.38 -4.22
CA LEU A 37 -7.26 -0.34 -3.59
C LEU A 37 -8.14 0.72 -2.98
N ASP A 38 -7.69 1.28 -1.86
CA ASP A 38 -8.28 2.47 -1.30
C ASP A 38 -7.93 3.69 -2.16
N LYS A 39 -8.79 4.71 -2.14
CA LYS A 39 -8.51 5.96 -2.86
C LYS A 39 -7.29 6.63 -2.24
N ASP A 40 -6.15 6.51 -2.90
CA ASP A 40 -4.92 7.19 -2.51
C ASP A 40 -4.61 8.38 -3.43
N MET A 41 -4.18 9.49 -2.83
CA MET A 41 -3.73 10.69 -3.53
C MET A 41 -2.38 10.46 -4.24
N LEU A 42 -1.52 9.59 -3.68
CA LEU A 42 -0.19 9.29 -4.21
C LEU A 42 -0.24 8.29 -5.38
N PHE A 43 -1.24 7.41 -5.41
CA PHE A 43 -1.38 6.36 -6.42
C PHE A 43 -2.76 6.42 -7.10
N PRO A 44 -2.99 7.37 -8.02
CA PRO A 44 -4.29 7.52 -8.69
C PRO A 44 -4.68 6.27 -9.47
N THR A 45 -5.99 5.96 -9.46
CA THR A 45 -6.58 4.82 -10.17
C THR A 45 -6.44 4.97 -11.69
N GLY A 46 -6.21 3.87 -12.39
CA GLY A 46 -6.15 3.79 -13.85
C GLY A 46 -4.93 4.44 -14.50
N ARG A 47 -4.17 5.26 -13.76
CA ARG A 47 -2.92 5.83 -14.24
C ARG A 47 -1.78 4.86 -13.99
N VAL A 48 -1.21 4.35 -15.07
CA VAL A 48 0.13 3.76 -15.06
C VAL A 48 1.09 4.90 -15.41
N GLY A 49 1.74 5.48 -14.40
CA GLY A 49 2.67 6.58 -14.60
C GLY A 49 3.85 6.19 -15.50
N ILE A 50 4.44 7.20 -16.13
CA ILE A 50 5.72 7.11 -16.84
C ILE A 50 6.75 6.58 -15.83
N GLY A 51 7.40 5.46 -16.15
CA GLY A 51 8.30 4.73 -15.24
C GLY A 51 7.78 3.35 -14.79
N ILE A 52 6.47 3.09 -14.85
CA ILE A 52 5.91 1.73 -14.74
C ILE A 52 5.69 1.16 -16.15
N ARG A 53 5.11 1.95 -17.07
CA ARG A 53 5.05 1.62 -18.50
C ARG A 53 5.97 2.56 -19.26
N ASP A 54 6.73 2.00 -20.19
CA ASP A 54 7.58 2.74 -21.10
C ASP A 54 6.70 3.49 -22.11
N GLU A 55 6.85 4.82 -22.21
CA GLU A 55 6.08 5.69 -23.11
C GLU A 55 6.18 5.26 -24.58
N THR A 56 7.29 4.59 -24.93
CA THR A 56 7.54 4.13 -26.29
C THR A 56 6.75 2.86 -26.66
N LYS A 57 6.13 2.19 -25.68
CA LYS A 57 5.37 0.95 -25.90
C LYS A 57 3.89 1.23 -26.11
N ARG A 58 3.40 0.92 -27.32
CA ARG A 58 1.96 0.96 -27.63
C ARG A 58 1.20 -0.10 -26.86
N ILE A 59 0.21 0.34 -26.08
CA ILE A 59 -0.81 -0.53 -25.49
C ILE A 59 -1.61 -1.19 -26.62
N GLY A 60 -1.87 -2.48 -26.52
CA GLY A 60 -2.58 -3.29 -27.52
C GLY A 60 -1.66 -3.98 -28.54
N ALA A 61 -0.35 -3.73 -28.50
CA ALA A 61 0.61 -4.39 -29.41
C ALA A 61 0.87 -5.85 -29.02
N ASN A 62 0.78 -6.19 -27.74
CA ASN A 62 0.92 -7.55 -27.24
C ASN A 62 0.06 -7.71 -25.98
N LEU A 63 -1.05 -8.43 -26.10
CA LEU A 63 -2.03 -8.59 -25.04
C LEU A 63 -1.44 -9.28 -23.78
N TYR A 64 -0.56 -10.27 -23.94
CA TYR A 64 0.13 -10.89 -22.80
C TYR A 64 0.96 -9.88 -22.03
N LYS A 65 1.77 -9.11 -22.77
CA LYS A 65 2.62 -8.08 -22.18
C LYS A 65 1.76 -6.99 -21.54
N ASP A 66 0.64 -6.64 -22.14
CA ASP A 66 -0.27 -5.66 -21.57
C ASP A 66 -0.86 -6.13 -20.23
N ILE A 67 -1.35 -7.37 -20.18
CA ILE A 67 -1.85 -8.00 -18.94
C ILE A 67 -0.75 -8.05 -17.88
N LEU A 68 0.47 -8.49 -18.23
CA LEU A 68 1.59 -8.54 -17.30
C LEU A 68 1.97 -7.16 -16.76
N MET A 69 1.97 -6.12 -17.61
CA MET A 69 2.23 -4.75 -17.18
C MET A 69 1.14 -4.23 -16.25
N ASP A 70 -0.12 -4.54 -16.53
CA ASP A 70 -1.26 -4.10 -15.71
C ASP A 70 -1.23 -4.82 -14.33
N THR A 71 -0.94 -6.12 -14.30
CA THR A 71 -0.71 -6.89 -13.07
C THR A 71 0.46 -6.32 -12.25
N ALA A 72 1.58 -5.99 -12.90
CA ALA A 72 2.74 -5.40 -12.22
C ALA A 72 2.41 -4.02 -11.63
N ALA A 73 1.70 -3.18 -12.38
CA ALA A 73 1.27 -1.86 -11.93
C ALA A 73 0.38 -1.96 -10.68
N PHE A 74 -0.62 -2.84 -10.70
CA PHE A 74 -1.48 -3.09 -9.53
C PHE A 74 -0.67 -3.55 -8.32
N THR A 75 0.25 -4.51 -8.51
CA THR A 75 1.04 -5.09 -7.41
C THR A 75 1.91 -4.03 -6.72
N ILE A 76 2.57 -3.16 -7.49
CA ILE A 76 3.38 -2.07 -6.94
C ILE A 76 2.50 -1.10 -6.14
N LYS A 77 1.33 -0.72 -6.67
CA LYS A 77 0.40 0.16 -5.96
C LYS A 77 -0.11 -0.46 -4.66
N LYS A 78 -0.48 -1.74 -4.67
CA LYS A 78 -0.91 -2.46 -3.47
C LYS A 78 0.21 -2.53 -2.43
N GLY A 79 1.45 -2.76 -2.88
CA GLY A 79 2.64 -2.67 -2.03
C GLY A 79 2.77 -1.30 -1.37
N GLY A 80 2.63 -0.22 -2.15
CA GLY A 80 2.66 1.16 -1.64
C GLY A 80 1.59 1.46 -0.59
N GLU A 81 0.34 1.03 -0.82
CA GLU A 81 -0.76 1.16 0.15
C GLU A 81 -0.45 0.42 1.46
N ILE A 82 0.02 -0.83 1.38
CA ILE A 82 0.40 -1.61 2.55
C ILE A 82 1.57 -0.94 3.31
N THR A 83 2.57 -0.43 2.60
CA THR A 83 3.70 0.30 3.21
C THR A 83 3.23 1.56 3.92
N LYS A 84 2.31 2.34 3.32
CA LYS A 84 1.74 3.53 3.96
C LYS A 84 1.03 3.17 5.27
N ILE A 85 0.17 2.16 5.26
CA ILE A 85 -0.53 1.70 6.47
C ILE A 85 0.47 1.28 7.56
N MET A 86 1.55 0.59 7.19
CA MET A 86 2.60 0.23 8.16
C MET A 86 3.29 1.46 8.75
N LEU A 87 3.65 2.44 7.91
CA LEU A 87 4.30 3.67 8.37
C LEU A 87 3.39 4.47 9.30
N GLU A 88 2.11 4.60 8.96
CA GLU A 88 1.10 5.26 9.81
C GLU A 88 0.96 4.55 11.16
N ALA A 89 0.91 3.22 11.18
CA ALA A 89 0.85 2.44 12.42
C ALA A 89 2.11 2.60 13.27
N ILE A 90 3.31 2.61 12.67
CA ILE A 90 4.58 2.85 13.37
C ILE A 90 4.59 4.25 13.96
N LEU A 91 4.17 5.26 13.20
CA LEU A 91 4.09 6.65 13.67
C LEU A 91 3.12 6.83 14.84
N LEU A 92 1.95 6.19 14.78
CA LEU A 92 0.97 6.21 15.88
C LEU A 92 1.55 5.60 17.15
N GLN A 93 2.15 4.41 17.05
CA GLN A 93 2.79 3.76 18.19
C GLN A 93 3.92 4.61 18.79
N TYR A 94 4.69 5.30 17.94
CA TYR A 94 5.77 6.17 18.39
C TYR A 94 5.22 7.40 19.13
N ARG A 95 4.14 8.01 18.62
CA ARG A 95 3.46 9.15 19.28
C ARG A 95 2.87 8.77 20.63
N GLU A 96 2.18 7.62 20.72
CA GLU A 96 1.63 7.13 21.99
C GLU A 96 2.72 6.90 23.04
N LYS A 97 3.82 6.25 22.65
CA LYS A 97 4.97 6.05 23.55
C LYS A 97 5.64 7.36 23.97
N SER A 98 5.76 8.32 23.06
CA SER A 98 6.33 9.62 23.37
C SER A 98 5.45 10.39 24.35
N ALA A 99 4.13 10.41 24.15
CA ALA A 99 3.19 11.07 25.06
C ALA A 99 3.19 10.46 26.48
N VAL A 100 3.33 9.13 26.59
CA VAL A 100 3.49 8.45 27.87
C VAL A 100 4.80 8.85 28.55
N ASN A 101 5.90 8.90 27.80
CA ASN A 101 7.20 9.33 28.34
C ASN A 101 7.18 10.80 28.80
N ASP A 102 6.56 11.70 28.03
CA ASP A 102 6.45 13.12 28.41
C ASP A 102 5.64 13.27 29.71
N THR A 103 4.56 12.50 29.86
CA THR A 103 3.75 12.48 31.08
C THR A 103 4.56 11.98 32.29
N ALA A 104 5.30 10.89 32.13
CA ALA A 104 6.14 10.32 33.19
C ALA A 104 7.27 11.28 33.60
N VAL A 105 7.85 12.03 32.65
CA VAL A 105 8.88 13.04 32.94
C VAL A 105 8.32 14.21 33.73
N GLU A 106 7.11 14.69 33.40
CA GLU A 106 6.46 15.77 34.16
C GLU A 106 6.06 15.33 35.57
N GLU A 107 5.58 14.09 35.76
CA GLU A 107 5.33 13.52 37.09
C GLU A 107 6.62 13.42 37.92
N LEU A 108 7.71 12.94 37.33
CA LEU A 108 9.01 12.85 38.00
C LEU A 108 9.58 14.21 38.40
N LYS A 109 9.43 15.24 37.55
CA LYS A 109 9.82 16.63 37.92
C LYS A 109 9.02 17.12 39.11
N LYS A 110 7.69 16.91 39.09
CA LYS A 110 6.83 17.33 40.19
C LYS A 110 7.21 16.65 41.50
N THR A 111 7.46 15.34 41.49
CA THR A 111 7.93 14.61 42.68
C THR A 111 9.30 15.08 43.16
N LYS A 112 10.21 15.43 42.23
CA LYS A 112 11.51 15.99 42.58
C LYS A 112 11.37 17.35 43.27
N ASP A 113 10.56 18.26 42.71
CA ASP A 113 10.36 19.60 43.25
C ASP A 113 9.69 19.56 44.65
N GLU A 114 8.83 18.56 44.91
CA GLU A 114 8.22 18.32 46.22
C GLU A 114 9.21 17.77 47.27
N LEU A 115 10.31 17.13 46.85
CA LEU A 115 11.35 16.56 47.73
C LEU A 115 12.50 17.54 48.01
N GLU A 116 12.63 18.61 47.24
CA GLU A 116 13.63 19.67 47.43
C GLU A 116 13.12 20.87 48.29
N LEU A 117 11.91 20.75 48.87
CA LEU A 117 11.29 21.65 49.86
C LEU A 117 11.43 21.13 51.29
#